data_AF-A0A969NYJ5-F1
#
_entry.id   AF-A0A969NYJ5-F1
#
_cell.length_a   1.000
_cell.length_b   1.000
_cell.length_c   1.000
_cell.angle_alpha   90.00
_cell.angle_beta   90.00
_cell.angle_gamma   90.00
#
_symmetry.space_group_name_H-M   'P 1'
#
loop_
_entity.id
_entity.type
_entity.pdbx_description
1 polymer ?
#
loop_
_entity_poly.entity_id
_entity_poly.type
_entity_poly.pdbx_seq_one_letter_code
_entity_poly.pdbx_strand_id
1 'polypeptide(L)'
;MSVDRLILLVFVLLVALYHSSVPLGEGPDESGHFDYVLFLARNGQLPLQQAHPALSDVPGEGHQPPLAYLLMLPAVAWLPDDAAPLHLQSNPQFVWNDGTEPAATMRASREYWPWSGTVLAWHLARGVSTLLALLTLIALAGAAQTFAQQAGLPVRPIRLLAVTLVAFQPQFLFTAVLVTNDMLLTALSALLLWLCLCSPGRPRPQQVQ
;
A
#
# COMPACT_ATOMS: atom_id res chain seq x y z
N MET A 1 -10.60 -11.26 -23.89
CA MET A 1 -10.37 -10.49 -22.65
C MET A 1 -10.47 -9.00 -23.01
N SER A 2 -11.25 -8.17 -22.30
CA SER A 2 -11.26 -6.72 -22.59
C SER A 2 -9.92 -6.08 -22.24
N VAL A 3 -9.53 -4.99 -22.91
CA VAL A 3 -8.23 -4.31 -22.68
C VAL A 3 -8.06 -3.90 -21.22
N ASP A 4 -9.13 -3.47 -20.56
CA ASP A 4 -9.11 -3.14 -19.13
C ASP A 4 -8.67 -4.35 -18.26
N ARG A 5 -9.17 -5.55 -18.58
CA ARG A 5 -8.77 -6.78 -17.87
C ARG A 5 -7.32 -7.17 -18.17
N LEU A 6 -6.81 -6.85 -19.36
CA LEU A 6 -5.40 -7.08 -19.69
C LEU A 6 -4.48 -6.19 -18.86
N ILE A 7 -4.82 -4.91 -18.69
CA ILE A 7 -4.05 -3.99 -17.85
C ILE A 7 -3.98 -4.50 -16.41
N LEU A 8 -5.13 -4.87 -15.83
CA LEU A 8 -5.18 -5.42 -14.47
C LEU A 8 -4.42 -6.75 -14.36
N LEU A 9 -4.50 -7.62 -15.36
CA LEU A 9 -3.74 -8.88 -15.37
C LEU A 9 -2.23 -8.60 -15.37
N VAL A 10 -1.75 -7.71 -16.25
CA VAL A 10 -0.32 -7.34 -16.31
C VAL A 10 0.11 -6.68 -15.00
N PHE A 11 -0.71 -5.79 -14.43
CA PHE A 11 -0.46 -5.19 -13.12
C PHE A 11 -0.29 -6.26 -12.03
N VAL A 12 -1.21 -7.22 -11.95
CA VAL A 12 -1.12 -8.31 -10.96
C VAL A 12 0.12 -9.18 -11.18
N LEU A 13 0.50 -9.46 -12.42
CA LEU A 13 1.74 -10.20 -12.73
C LEU A 13 2.99 -9.43 -12.31
N LEU A 14 3.04 -8.11 -12.55
CA LEU A 14 4.14 -7.26 -12.13
C LEU A 14 4.22 -7.17 -10.61
N VAL A 15 3.08 -6.98 -9.94
CA VAL A 15 3.00 -6.99 -8.48
C VAL A 15 3.48 -8.33 -7.92
N ALA A 16 3.06 -9.46 -8.48
CA ALA A 16 3.55 -10.77 -8.05
C ALA A 16 5.08 -10.91 -8.21
N LEU A 17 5.64 -10.43 -9.33
CA LEU A 17 7.08 -10.41 -9.57
C LEU A 17 7.80 -9.56 -8.53
N TYR A 18 7.31 -8.34 -8.26
CA TYR A 18 7.86 -7.43 -7.27
C TYR A 18 7.80 -8.03 -5.86
N HIS A 19 6.66 -8.63 -5.51
CA HIS A 19 6.44 -9.27 -4.21
C HIS A 19 7.43 -10.41 -3.94
N SER A 20 7.88 -11.12 -4.98
CA SER A 20 8.89 -12.17 -4.89
C SER A 20 10.34 -11.66 -4.95
N SER A 21 10.56 -10.48 -5.55
CA SER A 21 11.88 -9.93 -5.82
C SER A 21 12.36 -8.95 -4.75
N VAL A 22 11.45 -8.16 -4.17
CA VAL A 22 11.74 -7.13 -3.17
C VAL A 22 11.89 -7.79 -1.79
N PRO A 23 13.09 -7.79 -1.18
CA PRO A 23 13.29 -8.37 0.15
C PRO A 23 12.43 -7.68 1.22
N LEU A 24 12.21 -8.35 2.35
CA LEU A 24 11.40 -7.78 3.43
C LEU A 24 12.19 -6.67 4.13
N GLY A 25 11.55 -5.53 4.40
CA GLY A 25 12.20 -4.42 5.10
C GLY A 25 13.11 -3.53 4.25
N GLU A 26 13.22 -3.80 2.95
CA GLU A 26 13.88 -2.91 1.98
C GLU A 26 12.96 -1.76 1.51
N GLY A 27 11.66 -1.86 1.77
CA GLY A 27 10.74 -0.74 1.57
C GLY A 27 11.03 0.40 2.55
N PRO A 28 10.95 1.67 2.13
CA PRO A 28 11.06 2.82 3.03
C PRO A 28 10.05 2.67 4.19
N ASP A 29 10.55 2.74 5.42
CA ASP A 29 9.78 2.68 6.67
C ASP A 29 8.89 1.43 6.85
N GLU A 30 9.02 0.43 5.96
CA GLU A 30 8.14 -0.74 5.90
C GLU A 30 8.17 -1.56 7.19
N SER A 31 9.34 -1.69 7.81
CA SER A 31 9.51 -2.39 9.08
C SER A 31 8.71 -1.73 10.19
N GLY A 32 8.74 -0.40 10.30
CA GLY A 32 7.95 0.35 11.29
C GLY A 32 6.45 0.18 11.08
N HIS A 33 6.00 0.15 9.83
CA HIS A 33 4.60 -0.14 9.50
C HIS A 33 4.20 -1.57 9.89
N PHE A 34 5.05 -2.56 9.63
CA PHE A 34 4.78 -3.95 10.02
C PHE A 34 4.80 -4.13 11.54
N ASP A 35 5.73 -3.46 12.24
CA ASP A 35 5.80 -3.43 13.70
C ASP A 35 4.52 -2.82 14.31
N TYR A 36 3.93 -1.82 13.66
CA TYR A 36 2.61 -1.30 14.06
C TYR A 36 1.54 -2.40 13.98
N VAL A 37 1.46 -3.15 12.86
CA VAL A 37 0.50 -4.25 12.73
C VAL A 37 0.69 -5.31 13.83
N LEU A 38 1.94 -5.69 14.11
CA LEU A 38 2.27 -6.61 15.20
C LEU A 38 1.91 -6.05 16.59
N PHE A 39 2.16 -4.76 16.82
CA PHE A 39 1.82 -4.09 18.07
C PHE A 39 0.30 -4.13 18.32
N LEU A 40 -0.51 -3.79 17.32
CA LEU A 40 -1.97 -3.85 17.42
C LEU A 40 -2.45 -5.27 17.73
N ALA A 41 -1.88 -6.29 17.05
CA ALA A 41 -2.27 -7.68 17.24
C ALA A 41 -1.94 -8.20 18.65
N ARG A 42 -0.78 -7.82 19.19
CA ARG A 42 -0.30 -8.27 20.51
C ARG A 42 -0.95 -7.54 21.68
N ASN A 43 -1.19 -6.23 21.52
CA ASN A 43 -1.59 -5.38 22.64
C ASN A 43 -3.08 -5.00 22.61
N GLY A 44 -3.76 -5.11 21.47
CA GLY A 44 -5.17 -4.74 21.34
C GLY A 44 -5.46 -3.26 21.60
N GLN A 45 -4.44 -2.40 21.55
CA GLN A 45 -4.54 -0.96 21.81
C GLN A 45 -3.73 -0.17 20.79
N LEU A 46 -4.04 1.12 20.65
CA LEU A 46 -3.28 2.03 19.78
C LEU A 46 -1.93 2.40 20.43
N PRO A 47 -0.86 2.59 19.63
CA PRO A 47 0.45 2.95 20.16
C PRO A 47 0.43 4.36 20.75
N LEU A 48 1.08 4.51 21.91
CA LEU A 48 1.30 5.78 22.55
C LEU A 48 2.58 6.43 22.01
N GLN A 49 2.45 7.66 21.53
CA GLN A 49 3.61 8.50 21.17
C GLN A 49 4.15 9.18 22.42
N GLN A 50 5.46 9.09 22.61
CA GLN A 50 6.15 9.68 23.75
C GLN A 50 7.25 10.64 23.27
N ALA A 51 7.46 11.71 24.03
CA ALA A 51 8.58 12.62 23.80
C ALA A 51 9.86 12.07 24.45
N HIS A 52 11.00 12.28 23.79
CA HIS A 52 12.31 11.94 24.34
C HIS A 52 12.49 12.55 25.75
N PRO A 53 13.01 11.80 26.74
CA PRO A 53 13.75 10.53 26.63
C PRO A 53 12.90 9.27 26.64
N ALA A 54 11.58 9.38 26.73
CA ALA A 54 10.70 8.22 26.76
C ALA A 54 10.49 7.65 25.34
N LEU A 55 10.29 6.33 25.23
CA LEU A 55 10.23 5.63 23.94
C LEU A 55 8.78 5.40 23.53
N SER A 56 8.42 5.79 22.30
CA SER A 56 7.13 5.45 21.71
C SER A 56 7.01 3.94 21.51
N ASP A 57 5.78 3.42 21.61
CA ASP A 57 5.47 1.99 21.44
C ASP A 57 5.89 1.45 20.07
N VAL A 58 5.70 2.26 19.03
CA VAL A 58 6.14 1.99 17.65
C VAL A 58 6.94 3.21 17.18
N PRO A 59 8.28 3.18 17.34
CA PRO A 59 9.15 4.27 16.92
C PRO A 59 9.04 4.54 15.41
N GLY A 60 9.08 5.80 15.00
CA GLY A 60 8.89 6.19 13.61
C GLY A 60 7.40 6.22 13.24
N GLU A 61 6.77 5.06 13.08
CA GLU A 61 5.46 4.95 12.41
C GLU A 61 4.22 4.96 13.32
N GLY A 62 4.38 4.88 14.64
CA GLY A 62 3.22 4.83 15.55
C GLY A 62 2.36 6.10 15.56
N HIS A 63 2.79 7.19 14.91
CA HIS A 63 2.04 8.44 14.82
C HIS A 63 1.00 8.40 13.69
N GLN A 64 1.08 7.40 12.81
CA GLN A 64 0.22 7.26 11.65
C GLN A 64 -1.21 6.86 12.05
N PRO A 65 -2.23 7.27 11.28
CA PRO A 65 -3.62 6.85 11.51
C PRO A 65 -3.77 5.32 11.44
N PRO A 66 -4.57 4.71 12.34
CA PRO A 66 -4.51 3.26 12.57
C PRO A 66 -5.18 2.39 11.49
N LEU A 67 -6.02 2.98 10.63
CA LEU A 67 -6.94 2.20 9.79
C LEU A 67 -6.23 1.24 8.84
N ALA A 68 -5.10 1.64 8.24
CA ALA A 68 -4.35 0.75 7.34
C ALA A 68 -3.85 -0.50 8.07
N TYR A 69 -3.32 -0.33 9.27
CA TYR A 69 -2.77 -1.42 10.08
C TYR A 69 -3.87 -2.32 10.64
N LEU A 70 -5.03 -1.75 10.99
CA LEU A 70 -6.22 -2.53 11.41
C LEU A 70 -6.70 -3.45 10.28
N LEU A 71 -6.68 -3.01 9.02
CA LEU A 71 -7.03 -3.86 7.87
C LEU A 71 -6.03 -5.00 7.64
N MET A 72 -4.80 -4.86 8.15
CA MET A 72 -3.73 -5.86 8.04
C MET A 72 -3.71 -6.86 9.21
N LEU A 73 -4.48 -6.64 10.28
CA LEU A 73 -4.53 -7.55 11.44
C LEU A 73 -4.75 -9.03 11.09
N PRO A 74 -5.68 -9.40 10.16
CA PRO A 74 -5.86 -10.81 9.81
C PRO A 74 -4.61 -11.48 9.25
N ALA A 75 -3.67 -10.70 8.69
CA ALA A 75 -2.42 -11.22 8.16
C ALA A 75 -1.47 -11.71 9.26
N VAL A 76 -1.61 -11.24 10.50
CA VAL A 76 -0.72 -11.56 11.63
C VAL A 76 -1.43 -12.24 12.80
N ALA A 77 -2.76 -12.17 12.90
CA ALA A 77 -3.54 -12.64 14.06
C ALA A 77 -3.44 -14.15 14.34
N TRP A 78 -2.92 -14.93 13.39
CA TRP A 78 -2.69 -16.37 13.53
C TRP A 78 -1.31 -16.72 14.09
N LEU A 79 -0.41 -15.74 14.20
CA LEU A 79 0.91 -15.94 14.80
C LEU A 79 0.76 -16.22 16.30
N PRO A 80 1.56 -17.13 16.87
CA PRO A 80 1.61 -17.30 18.32
C PRO A 80 2.21 -16.06 18.99
N ASP A 81 1.88 -15.84 20.26
CA ASP A 81 2.33 -14.66 21.01
C ASP A 81 3.87 -14.57 21.11
N ASP A 82 4.54 -15.73 21.12
CA ASP A 82 6.00 -15.87 21.16
C ASP A 82 6.65 -15.90 19.76
N ALA A 83 5.89 -15.61 18.70
CA ALA A 83 6.43 -15.52 17.34
C ALA A 83 7.57 -14.50 17.30
N ALA A 84 8.77 -15.00 17.01
CA ALA A 84 9.95 -14.17 16.91
C ALA A 84 9.78 -13.13 15.79
N PRO A 85 10.06 -11.83 16.05
CA PRO A 85 10.11 -10.84 15.01
C PRO A 85 11.21 -11.20 14.00
N LEU A 86 11.04 -10.78 12.74
CA LEU A 86 12.08 -10.95 11.74
C LEU A 86 13.19 -9.92 12.05
N HIS A 87 14.37 -10.41 12.44
CA HIS A 87 15.50 -9.55 12.75
C HIS A 87 16.17 -9.07 11.45
N LEU A 88 15.81 -7.85 11.03
CA LEU A 88 16.42 -7.17 9.89
C LEU A 88 17.79 -6.62 10.31
N GLN A 89 18.86 -7.29 9.87
CA GLN A 89 20.22 -6.83 10.15
C GLN A 89 20.56 -5.68 9.22
N SER A 90 20.86 -4.49 9.78
CA SER A 90 21.32 -3.37 8.96
C SER A 90 22.59 -3.72 8.20
N ASN A 91 22.64 -3.34 6.92
CA ASN A 91 23.84 -3.47 6.11
C ASN A 91 24.82 -2.33 6.45
N PRO A 92 26.00 -2.57 7.04
CA PRO A 92 26.94 -1.52 7.41
C PRO A 92 27.56 -0.81 6.20
N GLN A 93 27.45 -1.40 5.00
CA GLN A 93 27.92 -0.81 3.75
C GLN A 93 26.84 0.04 3.06
N PHE A 94 25.61 0.00 3.55
CA PHE A 94 24.54 0.85 3.05
C PHE A 94 24.73 2.29 3.53
N VAL A 95 24.69 3.22 2.59
CA VAL A 95 24.66 4.66 2.88
C VAL A 95 23.55 5.28 2.04
N TRP A 96 22.63 5.97 2.70
CA TRP A 96 21.51 6.61 2.01
C TRP A 96 22.02 7.66 1.03
N ASN A 97 21.62 7.56 -0.24
CA ASN A 97 21.93 8.51 -1.32
C ASN A 97 23.41 8.70 -1.72
N ASP A 98 24.35 7.99 -1.07
CA ASP A 98 25.80 8.10 -1.35
C ASP A 98 26.54 6.75 -1.26
N GLY A 99 25.83 5.64 -1.07
CA GLY A 99 26.39 4.29 -0.93
C GLY A 99 26.49 3.50 -2.24
N THR A 100 27.38 2.51 -2.28
CA THR A 100 27.51 1.57 -3.41
C THR A 100 26.63 0.34 -3.26
N GLU A 101 26.27 -0.02 -2.03
CA GLU A 101 25.37 -1.13 -1.74
C GLU A 101 23.91 -0.64 -1.73
N PRO A 102 23.05 -1.19 -2.60
CA PRO A 102 21.67 -0.71 -2.71
C PRO A 102 20.74 -1.25 -1.60
N ALA A 103 21.13 -2.33 -0.93
CA ALA A 103 20.30 -2.98 0.09
C ALA A 103 20.57 -2.39 1.49
N ALA A 104 19.52 -1.91 2.14
CA ALA A 104 19.59 -1.35 3.49
C ALA A 104 19.79 -2.43 4.57
N THR A 105 19.40 -3.66 4.27
CA THR A 105 19.45 -4.80 5.18
C THR A 105 20.17 -5.99 4.57
N MET A 106 20.82 -6.79 5.42
CA MET A 106 21.36 -8.08 5.03
C MET A 106 20.22 -9.10 4.93
N ARG A 107 20.13 -9.77 3.77
CA ARG A 107 19.08 -10.75 3.51
C ARG A 107 19.24 -12.02 4.34
N ALA A 108 18.20 -12.42 5.05
CA ALA A 108 18.17 -13.64 5.84
C ALA A 108 17.71 -14.85 5.01
N SER A 109 18.26 -16.03 5.29
CA SER A 109 17.87 -17.27 4.58
C SER A 109 16.41 -17.68 4.80
N ARG A 110 15.76 -17.20 5.86
CA ARG A 110 14.35 -17.46 6.18
C ARG A 110 13.38 -16.71 5.27
N GLU A 111 13.84 -15.72 4.51
CA GLU A 111 13.03 -14.97 3.55
C GLU A 111 12.80 -15.74 2.24
N TYR A 112 13.55 -16.82 2.00
CA TYR A 112 13.37 -17.65 0.81
C TYR A 112 12.14 -18.57 0.93
N TRP A 113 11.51 -18.83 -0.21
CA TRP A 113 10.38 -19.76 -0.30
C TRP A 113 10.78 -21.19 0.13
N PRO A 114 9.94 -21.94 0.87
CA PRO A 114 8.57 -21.62 1.30
C PRO A 114 8.48 -20.74 2.55
N TRP A 115 7.63 -19.71 2.47
CA TRP A 115 7.41 -18.75 3.57
C TRP A 115 6.64 -19.39 4.72
N SER A 116 7.03 -19.04 5.96
CA SER A 116 6.36 -19.51 7.18
C SER A 116 6.50 -18.48 8.31
N GLY A 117 5.64 -18.61 9.33
CA GLY A 117 5.64 -17.72 10.50
C GLY A 117 5.56 -16.24 10.13
N THR A 118 6.38 -15.41 10.78
CA THR A 118 6.42 -13.95 10.59
C THR A 118 6.68 -13.54 9.13
N VAL A 119 7.46 -14.32 8.37
CA VAL A 119 7.74 -14.04 6.95
C VAL A 119 6.47 -14.18 6.10
N LEU A 120 5.69 -15.25 6.31
CA LEU A 120 4.41 -15.42 5.63
C LEU A 120 3.43 -14.30 6.03
N ALA A 121 3.38 -13.97 7.32
CA ALA A 121 2.54 -12.89 7.84
C ALA A 121 2.86 -11.53 7.16
N TRP A 122 4.15 -11.23 6.97
CA TRP A 122 4.59 -10.02 6.26
C TRP A 122 4.14 -10.02 4.80
N HIS A 123 4.31 -11.13 4.09
CA HIS A 123 3.82 -11.28 2.73
C HIS A 123 2.29 -11.16 2.62
N LEU A 124 1.54 -11.68 3.61
CA LEU A 124 0.09 -11.50 3.66
C LEU A 124 -0.29 -10.02 3.91
N ALA A 125 0.45 -9.31 4.76
CA ALA A 125 0.25 -7.88 5.00
C ALA A 125 0.52 -7.03 3.74
N ARG A 126 1.60 -7.32 3.01
CA ARG A 126 1.87 -6.75 1.66
C ARG A 126 0.72 -7.05 0.69
N GLY A 127 0.12 -8.24 0.78
CA GLY A 127 -1.07 -8.60 0.02
C GLY A 127 -2.26 -7.65 0.24
N VAL A 128 -2.45 -7.14 1.46
CA VAL A 128 -3.49 -6.13 1.74
C VAL A 128 -3.22 -4.83 1.00
N SER A 129 -1.97 -4.36 0.99
CA SER A 129 -1.55 -3.19 0.20
C SER A 129 -1.81 -3.40 -1.30
N THR A 130 -1.55 -4.60 -1.82
CA THR A 130 -1.86 -4.96 -3.21
C THR A 130 -3.36 -4.90 -3.50
N LEU A 131 -4.21 -5.39 -2.59
CA LEU A 131 -5.67 -5.30 -2.73
C LEU A 131 -6.15 -3.85 -2.73
N LEU A 132 -5.56 -3.01 -1.89
CA LEU A 132 -5.84 -1.57 -1.86
C LEU A 132 -5.37 -0.87 -3.14
N ALA A 133 -4.22 -1.25 -3.69
CA ALA A 133 -3.75 -0.74 -4.98
C ALA A 133 -4.72 -1.11 -6.13
N LEU A 134 -5.26 -2.34 -6.13
CA LEU A 134 -6.30 -2.75 -7.08
C LEU A 134 -7.57 -1.92 -6.91
N LEU A 135 -7.99 -1.65 -5.67
CA LEU A 135 -9.12 -0.77 -5.37
C LEU A 135 -8.89 0.65 -5.91
N THR A 136 -7.68 1.20 -5.78
CA THR A 136 -7.27 2.48 -6.39
C THR A 136 -7.50 2.47 -7.89
N LEU A 137 -7.05 1.44 -8.61
CA LEU A 137 -7.21 1.34 -10.06
C LEU A 137 -8.69 1.21 -10.48
N ILE A 138 -9.49 0.45 -9.73
CA ILE A 138 -10.93 0.30 -9.99
C ILE A 138 -11.65 1.64 -9.76
N ALA A 139 -11.38 2.32 -8.65
CA ALA A 139 -11.96 3.63 -8.35
C ALA A 139 -11.55 4.69 -9.38
N LEU A 140 -10.28 4.69 -9.80
CA LEU A 140 -9.77 5.58 -10.83
C LEU A 140 -10.43 5.32 -12.19
N ALA A 141 -10.66 4.06 -12.56
CA ALA A 141 -11.40 3.71 -13.77
C ALA A 141 -12.84 4.27 -13.73
N GLY A 142 -13.51 4.17 -12.59
CA GLY A 142 -14.83 4.73 -12.35
C GLY A 142 -14.84 6.26 -12.43
N ALA A 143 -13.88 6.92 -11.79
CA ALA A 143 -13.70 8.37 -11.84
C ALA A 143 -13.48 8.86 -13.27
N ALA A 144 -12.51 8.27 -13.99
CA ALA A 144 -12.18 8.64 -15.37
C ALA A 144 -13.36 8.41 -16.33
N GLN A 145 -14.12 7.33 -16.13
CA GLN A 145 -15.33 7.07 -16.90
C GLN A 145 -16.40 8.14 -16.65
N THR A 146 -16.68 8.47 -15.40
CA THR A 146 -17.69 9.47 -15.01
C THR A 146 -17.31 10.85 -15.54
N PHE A 147 -16.04 11.24 -15.38
CA PHE A 147 -15.49 12.49 -15.92
C PHE A 147 -15.64 12.57 -17.43
N ALA A 148 -15.23 11.53 -18.17
CA ALA A 148 -15.30 11.54 -19.63
C ALA A 148 -16.75 11.64 -20.14
N GLN A 149 -17.70 10.97 -19.46
CA GLN A 149 -19.13 11.08 -19.79
C GLN A 149 -19.65 12.51 -19.59
N GLN A 150 -19.33 13.14 -18.46
CA GLN A 150 -19.77 14.50 -18.14
C GLN A 150 -19.14 15.55 -19.05
N ALA A 151 -17.89 15.34 -19.46
CA ALA A 151 -17.16 16.24 -20.35
C ALA A 151 -17.49 16.02 -21.85
N GLY A 152 -18.30 15.02 -22.20
CA GLY A 152 -18.57 14.66 -23.60
C GLY A 152 -17.36 14.10 -24.34
N LEU A 153 -16.39 13.54 -23.61
CA LEU A 153 -15.14 12.98 -24.14
C LEU A 153 -15.29 11.47 -24.42
N PRO A 154 -14.44 10.90 -25.28
CA PRO A 154 -14.45 9.46 -25.53
C PRO A 154 -14.05 8.68 -24.25
N VAL A 155 -15.03 7.99 -23.66
CA VAL A 155 -14.89 7.29 -22.36
C VAL A 155 -13.76 6.28 -22.34
N ARG A 156 -13.71 5.40 -23.37
CA ARG A 156 -12.77 4.28 -23.40
C ARG A 156 -11.30 4.73 -23.38
N PRO A 157 -10.81 5.62 -24.28
CA PRO A 157 -9.41 6.03 -24.25
C PRO A 157 -9.03 6.80 -22.98
N ILE A 158 -9.91 7.66 -22.46
CA ILE A 158 -9.65 8.41 -21.21
C ILE A 158 -9.50 7.45 -20.02
N ARG A 159 -10.43 6.50 -19.89
CA ARG A 159 -10.37 5.48 -18.83
C ARG A 159 -9.10 4.63 -18.93
N LEU A 160 -8.80 4.13 -20.13
CA LEU A 160 -7.61 3.30 -20.35
C LEU A 160 -6.33 4.07 -20.06
N LEU A 161 -6.23 5.33 -20.51
CA LEU A 161 -5.07 6.17 -20.25
C LEU A 161 -4.86 6.39 -18.74
N ALA A 162 -5.91 6.78 -18.02
CA ALA A 162 -5.82 7.04 -16.58
C ALA A 162 -5.34 5.80 -15.81
N VAL A 163 -5.96 4.63 -16.06
CA VAL A 163 -5.59 3.39 -15.38
C VAL A 163 -4.19 2.93 -15.78
N THR A 164 -3.82 3.02 -17.06
CA THR A 164 -2.50 2.60 -17.56
C THR A 164 -1.37 3.42 -16.92
N LEU A 165 -1.54 4.75 -16.85
CA LEU A 165 -0.52 5.64 -16.28
C LEU A 165 -0.24 5.33 -14.81
N VAL A 166 -1.28 5.03 -14.02
CA VAL A 166 -1.11 4.71 -12.59
C VAL A 166 -0.65 3.26 -12.40
N ALA A 167 -1.26 2.30 -13.09
CA ALA A 167 -0.93 0.89 -12.96
C ALA A 167 0.53 0.57 -13.32
N PHE A 168 1.11 1.29 -14.29
CA PHE A 168 2.49 1.06 -14.74
C PHE A 168 3.48 2.11 -14.23
N GLN A 169 3.08 2.94 -13.28
CA GLN A 169 4.01 3.83 -12.60
C GLN A 169 4.92 3.01 -11.67
N PRO A 170 6.27 3.04 -11.81
CA PRO A 170 7.16 2.20 -11.01
C PRO A 170 7.02 2.42 -9.50
N GLN A 171 6.83 3.66 -9.07
CA GLN A 171 6.62 3.98 -7.66
C GLN A 171 5.32 3.36 -7.13
N PHE A 172 4.21 3.41 -7.88
CA PHE A 172 2.94 2.80 -7.46
C PHE A 172 3.05 1.27 -7.39
N LEU A 173 3.70 0.63 -8.37
CA LEU A 173 3.97 -0.81 -8.36
C LEU A 173 4.82 -1.23 -7.16
N PHE A 174 5.89 -0.49 -6.87
CA PHE A 174 6.77 -0.79 -5.75
C PHE A 174 6.05 -0.63 -4.42
N THR A 175 5.35 0.49 -4.19
CA THR A 175 4.61 0.73 -2.95
C THR A 175 3.45 -0.26 -2.76
N ALA A 176 2.83 -0.75 -3.85
CA ALA A 176 1.75 -1.76 -3.78
C ALA A 176 2.19 -3.11 -3.20
N VAL A 177 3.50 -3.37 -3.14
CA VAL A 177 4.07 -4.60 -2.55
C VAL A 177 4.77 -4.37 -1.21
N LEU A 178 4.55 -3.23 -0.55
CA LEU A 178 5.08 -2.93 0.77
C LEU A 178 3.97 -2.93 1.82
N VAL A 179 4.33 -3.15 3.09
CA VAL A 179 3.44 -2.84 4.22
C VAL A 179 3.47 -1.32 4.43
N THR A 180 2.36 -0.64 4.15
CA THR A 180 2.29 0.84 4.21
C THR A 180 0.85 1.34 4.34
N ASN A 181 0.69 2.52 4.93
CA ASN A 181 -0.58 3.27 4.92
C ASN A 181 -0.86 4.00 3.60
N ASP A 182 0.14 4.21 2.74
CA ASP A 182 -0.01 4.96 1.48
C ASP A 182 -1.00 4.30 0.51
N MET A 183 -1.05 2.96 0.46
CA MET A 183 -1.99 2.26 -0.42
C MET A 183 -3.45 2.46 0.02
N LEU A 184 -3.71 2.57 1.33
CA LEU A 184 -5.03 2.94 1.81
C LEU A 184 -5.36 4.39 1.46
N LEU A 185 -4.41 5.31 1.67
CA LEU A 185 -4.60 6.74 1.39
C LEU A 185 -4.92 6.96 -0.10
N THR A 186 -4.18 6.32 -1.00
CA THR A 186 -4.41 6.41 -2.45
C THR A 186 -5.75 5.81 -2.85
N ALA A 187 -6.14 4.67 -2.29
CA ALA A 187 -7.43 4.04 -2.56
C ALA A 187 -8.61 4.93 -2.13
N LEU A 188 -8.56 5.46 -0.90
CA LEU A 188 -9.58 6.36 -0.38
C LEU A 188 -9.64 7.67 -1.18
N SER A 189 -8.48 8.21 -1.59
CA SER A 189 -8.43 9.42 -2.42
C SER A 189 -9.05 9.20 -3.80
N ALA A 190 -8.78 8.06 -4.45
CA ALA A 190 -9.39 7.71 -5.73
C ALA A 190 -10.91 7.47 -5.60
N LEU A 191 -11.34 6.81 -4.53
CA LEU A 191 -12.76 6.64 -4.22
C LEU A 191 -13.45 7.98 -3.97
N LEU A 192 -12.84 8.86 -3.18
CA LEU A 192 -13.38 10.20 -2.91
C LEU A 192 -13.51 11.01 -4.20
N LEU A 193 -12.49 10.99 -5.07
CA LEU A 193 -12.54 11.64 -6.38
C LEU A 193 -13.72 11.09 -7.21
N TRP A 194 -13.87 9.78 -7.26
CA TRP A 194 -14.97 9.16 -7.99
C TRP A 194 -16.33 9.58 -7.43
N LEU A 195 -16.51 9.56 -6.10
CA LEU A 195 -17.75 9.99 -5.45
C LEU A 195 -18.07 11.47 -5.70
N CYS A 196 -17.06 12.34 -5.68
CA CYS A 196 -17.22 13.76 -6.01
C CYS A 196 -17.71 13.97 -7.45
N LEU A 197 -17.20 13.18 -8.41
CA LEU A 197 -17.67 13.23 -9.79
C LEU A 197 -19.08 12.66 -9.95
N CYS A 198 -19.44 11.64 -9.18
CA CYS A 198 -20.79 11.07 -9.19
C CYS A 198 -21.85 11.99 -8.55
N SER A 199 -21.45 12.91 -7.68
CA SER A 199 -22.38 13.81 -7.00
C SER A 199 -23.02 14.80 -7.98
N PRO A 200 -24.36 14.87 -8.08
CA PRO A 200 -25.03 15.82 -8.97
C PRO A 200 -24.66 17.24 -8.56
N GLY A 201 -24.16 18.03 -9.52
CA GLY A 201 -23.84 19.44 -9.28
C GLY A 201 -25.06 20.17 -8.73
N ARG A 202 -24.86 21.05 -7.73
CA ARG A 202 -25.92 21.95 -7.25
C ARG A 202 -26.55 22.66 -8.47
N PRO A 203 -27.88 22.67 -8.60
CA PRO A 203 -28.52 23.42 -9.69
C PRO A 203 -28.04 24.87 -9.62
N ARG A 204 -27.56 25.40 -10.76
CA ARG A 204 -27.24 26.83 -10.86
C ARG A 204 -28.51 27.61 -10.48
N PRO A 205 -28.44 28.64 -9.62
CA PRO A 205 -29.60 29.47 -9.35
C PRO A 205 -30.12 29.98 -10.70
N GLN A 206 -31.37 29.65 -11.01
CA GLN A 206 -32.05 30.25 -12.14
C GLN A 206 -32.05 31.76 -11.88
N GLN A 207 -31.42 32.53 -12.78
CA GLN A 207 -31.63 33.98 -12.79
C GLN A 207 -33.12 34.17 -13.08
N VAL A 208 -33.86 34.56 -12.05
CA VAL A 208 -35.24 35.01 -12.17
C VAL A 208 -35.17 36.25 -13.06
N GLN A 209 -35.71 36.13 -14.28
CA GLN A 209 -35.98 37.26 -15.18
C GLN A 209 -37.21 38.01 -14.70
#